data_AF-A0A934SV90-F1
#
_entry.id   AF-A0A934SV90-F1
#
_cell.length_a   1.000
_cell.length_b   1.000
_cell.length_c   1.000
_cell.angle_alpha   90.00
_cell.angle_beta   90.00
_cell.angle_gamma   90.00
#
_symmetry.space_group_name_H-M   'P 1'
#
loop_
_entity.id
_entity.type
_entity.pdbx_description
1 polymer ?
#
loop_
_entity_poly.entity_id
_entity_poly.type
_entity_poly.pdbx_seq_one_letter_code
_entity_poly.pdbx_strand_id
1 'polypeptide(L)'
;MVDPADEQQDRDKLHAVIRFKRAIQFPRFSMREGERWGFVLFRKTLTNLKAIEAGERFDFAGGQCLADDVELIYVGPGNIEYSRACGYVR
;
A
#
# COMPACT_ATOMS: atom_id res chain seq x y z
N MET A 1 0.19 18.68 19.25
CA MET A 1 -1.12 18.15 19.67
C MET A 1 -1.90 17.95 18.39
N VAL A 2 -2.20 16.69 18.04
CA VAL A 2 -3.04 16.36 16.89
C VAL A 2 -4.49 16.45 17.38
N ASP A 3 -5.38 17.03 16.57
CA ASP A 3 -6.78 17.21 16.93
C ASP A 3 -7.45 15.81 17.01
N PRO A 4 -8.19 15.47 18.07
CA PRO A 4 -8.86 14.17 18.19
C PRO A 4 -9.85 13.88 17.04
N ALA A 5 -10.32 14.91 16.32
CA ALA A 5 -11.11 14.73 15.10
C ALA A 5 -10.29 14.17 13.92
N ASP A 6 -9.00 14.51 13.84
CA ASP A 6 -8.10 14.01 12.79
C ASP A 6 -7.72 12.55 13.01
N GLU A 7 -7.56 12.10 14.26
CA GLU A 7 -7.33 10.68 14.60
C GLU A 7 -8.54 9.80 14.23
N GLN A 8 -9.75 10.33 14.41
CA GLN A 8 -10.98 9.63 14.04
C GLN A 8 -11.10 9.53 12.50
N GLN A 9 -10.77 10.60 11.76
CA GLN A 9 -10.75 10.58 10.30
C GLN A 9 -9.69 9.62 9.72
N ASP A 10 -8.55 9.44 10.37
CA ASP A 10 -7.53 8.48 9.92
C ASP A 10 -7.96 7.02 10.16
N ARG A 11 -8.71 6.73 11.24
CA ARG A 11 -9.27 5.38 11.48
C ARG A 11 -10.30 4.96 10.42
N ASP A 12 -11.05 5.93 9.90
CA ASP A 12 -12.10 5.68 8.90
C ASP A 12 -11.53 5.57 7.47
N LYS A 13 -10.27 5.99 7.24
CA LYS A 13 -9.64 5.83 5.93
C LYS A 13 -9.29 4.37 5.71
N LEU A 14 -9.65 3.86 4.53
CA LEU A 14 -9.19 2.55 4.10
C LEU A 14 -7.69 2.59 3.79
N HIS A 15 -7.03 1.51 4.10
CA HIS A 15 -5.62 1.27 3.90
C HIS A 15 -5.46 0.04 3.01
N ALA A 16 -4.43 0.04 2.18
CA ALA A 16 -4.00 -1.15 1.46
C ALA A 16 -2.55 -1.45 1.80
N VAL A 17 -2.20 -2.73 1.80
CA VAL A 17 -0.82 -3.18 1.92
C VAL A 17 -0.52 -4.12 0.76
N ILE A 18 0.56 -3.82 0.05
CA ILE A 18 1.11 -4.69 -0.99
C ILE A 18 2.39 -5.35 -0.51
N ARG A 19 2.67 -6.55 -1.02
CA ARG A 19 3.94 -7.25 -0.89
C ARG A 19 4.56 -7.44 -2.27
N PHE A 20 5.83 -7.11 -2.42
CA PHE A 20 6.56 -7.35 -3.67
C PHE A 20 6.87 -8.84 -3.80
N LYS A 21 6.46 -9.44 -4.92
CA LYS A 21 6.68 -10.88 -5.22
C LYS A 21 8.08 -11.16 -5.76
N ARG A 22 8.81 -10.12 -6.17
CA ARG A 22 10.20 -10.17 -6.63
C ARG A 22 10.88 -8.83 -6.40
N ALA A 23 12.21 -8.78 -6.52
CA ALA A 23 12.94 -7.52 -6.47
C ALA A 23 12.63 -6.65 -7.71
N ILE A 24 12.34 -5.36 -7.50
CA ILE A 24 11.99 -4.39 -8.55
C ILE A 24 12.90 -3.18 -8.47
N GLN A 25 13.47 -2.77 -9.60
CA GLN A 25 14.28 -1.57 -9.72
C GLN A 25 13.41 -0.42 -10.24
N PHE A 26 13.32 0.66 -9.46
CA PHE A 26 12.73 1.93 -9.89
C PHE A 26 13.85 2.93 -10.22
N PRO A 27 13.53 4.06 -10.88
CA PRO A 27 14.54 5.04 -11.28
C PRO A 27 15.36 5.64 -10.13
N ARG A 28 14.81 5.69 -8.90
CA ARG A 28 15.44 6.35 -7.74
C ARG A 28 15.77 5.43 -6.57
N PHE A 29 15.22 4.21 -6.55
CA PHE A 29 15.36 3.26 -5.45
C PHE A 29 14.96 1.86 -5.95
N SER A 30 15.09 0.84 -5.10
CA SER A 30 14.64 -0.52 -5.40
C SER A 30 13.85 -1.09 -4.23
N MET A 31 12.98 -2.05 -4.55
CA MET A 31 12.25 -2.86 -3.57
C MET A 31 12.79 -4.28 -3.61
N ARG A 32 12.92 -4.91 -2.45
CA ARG A 32 13.32 -6.31 -2.33
C ARG A 32 12.12 -7.24 -2.47
N GLU A 33 12.37 -8.48 -2.84
CA GLU A 33 11.36 -9.53 -2.73
C GLU A 33 10.88 -9.66 -1.27
N GLY A 34 9.57 -9.79 -1.10
CA GLY A 34 8.91 -9.90 0.20
C GLY A 34 8.75 -8.56 0.94
N GLU A 35 9.32 -7.47 0.43
CA GLU A 35 9.16 -6.14 1.00
C GLU A 35 7.69 -5.71 0.94
N ARG A 36 7.24 -5.01 1.99
CA ARG A 36 5.83 -4.63 2.16
C ARG A 36 5.70 -3.13 2.14
N TRP A 37 4.62 -2.64 1.55
CA TRP A 37 4.34 -1.22 1.46
C TRP A 37 2.88 -0.93 1.76
N GLY A 38 2.64 -0.12 2.79
CA GLY A 38 1.32 0.34 3.19
C GLY A 38 1.00 1.73 2.62
N PHE A 39 -0.24 1.96 2.23
CA PHE A 39 -0.71 3.27 1.81
C PHE A 39 -2.17 3.50 2.19
N VAL A 40 -2.48 4.76 2.52
CA VAL A 40 -3.84 5.24 2.75
C VAL A 40 -4.54 5.39 1.39
N LEU A 41 -5.74 4.85 1.26
CA LEU A 41 -6.53 4.88 0.04
C LEU A 41 -7.28 6.21 -0.09
N PHE A 42 -6.74 7.09 -0.93
CA PHE A 42 -7.30 8.41 -1.22
C PHE A 42 -6.84 8.89 -2.61
N ARG A 43 -7.78 9.42 -3.40
CA ARG A 43 -7.52 9.93 -4.77
C ARG A 43 -6.68 8.94 -5.60
N LYS A 44 -5.42 9.27 -5.86
CA LYS A 44 -4.50 8.52 -6.73
C LYS A 44 -4.27 7.08 -6.24
N THR A 45 -4.16 6.86 -4.93
CA THR A 45 -3.92 5.51 -4.41
C THR A 45 -5.15 4.61 -4.57
N LEU A 46 -6.35 5.18 -4.67
CA LEU A 46 -7.57 4.43 -4.98
C LEU A 46 -7.58 3.97 -6.44
N THR A 47 -7.08 4.79 -7.37
CA THR A 47 -6.86 4.37 -8.76
C THR A 47 -5.81 3.26 -8.85
N ASN A 48 -4.71 3.38 -8.09
CA ASN A 48 -3.68 2.34 -8.04
C ASN A 48 -4.24 1.01 -7.52
N LEU A 49 -5.09 1.03 -6.48
CA LEU A 49 -5.74 -0.18 -5.98
C LEU A 49 -6.54 -0.87 -7.09
N LYS A 50 -7.38 -0.12 -7.82
CA LYS A 50 -8.16 -0.67 -8.93
C LYS A 50 -7.29 -1.25 -10.04
N ALA A 51 -6.19 -0.58 -10.37
CA ALA A 51 -5.24 -1.08 -11.36
C ALA A 51 -4.56 -2.39 -10.89
N ILE A 52 -4.20 -2.49 -9.61
CA ILE A 52 -3.65 -3.73 -9.03
C ILE A 52 -4.68 -4.86 -9.11
N GLU A 53 -5.93 -4.61 -8.71
CA GLU A 53 -7.02 -5.59 -8.77
C GLU A 53 -7.35 -6.02 -10.21
N ALA A 54 -7.19 -5.12 -11.18
CA ALA A 54 -7.40 -5.39 -12.60
C ALA A 54 -6.20 -6.07 -13.29
N GLY A 55 -5.07 -6.28 -12.61
CA GLY A 55 -3.86 -6.84 -13.23
C GLY A 55 -3.10 -5.84 -14.12
N GLU A 56 -3.35 -4.54 -13.95
CA GLU A 56 -2.80 -3.47 -14.79
C GLU A 56 -1.51 -2.86 -14.21
N ARG A 57 -0.98 -1.86 -14.92
CA ARG A 57 0.14 -1.05 -14.43
C ARG A 57 -0.36 0.06 -13.51
N PHE A 58 0.42 0.40 -12.49
CA PHE A 58 0.10 1.49 -11.57
C PHE A 58 1.31 2.36 -11.26
N ASP A 59 1.04 3.60 -10.87
CA ASP A 59 2.08 4.54 -10.44
C ASP A 59 2.57 4.20 -9.03
N PHE A 60 3.87 4.01 -8.85
CA PHE A 60 4.48 3.75 -7.56
C PHE A 60 5.74 4.59 -7.37
N ALA A 61 5.72 5.48 -6.37
CA ALA A 61 6.86 6.33 -5.96
C ALA A 61 7.60 7.04 -7.12
N GLY A 62 6.85 7.52 -8.12
CA GLY A 62 7.39 8.22 -9.28
C GLY A 62 7.88 7.31 -10.42
N GLY A 63 7.68 6.00 -10.31
CA GLY A 63 7.84 5.02 -11.39
C GLY A 63 6.54 4.27 -11.70
N GLN A 64 6.63 3.30 -12.60
CA GLN A 64 5.53 2.41 -12.98
C GLN A 64 5.80 0.99 -12.49
N CYS A 65 4.81 0.35 -11.89
CA CYS A 65 4.88 -1.02 -11.37
C CYS A 65 3.79 -1.88 -12.03
N LEU A 66 4.04 -3.17 -12.20
CA LEU A 66 3.03 -4.13 -12.68
C LEU A 66 2.25 -4.70 -11.49
N ALA A 67 0.94 -4.87 -11.61
CA ALA A 67 0.16 -5.66 -10.65
C ALA A 67 0.79 -7.06 -10.44
N ASP A 68 1.30 -7.66 -11.50
CA ASP A 68 1.99 -8.96 -11.46
C ASP A 68 3.29 -8.97 -10.65
N ASP A 69 3.83 -7.82 -10.26
CA ASP A 69 5.01 -7.74 -9.39
C ASP A 69 4.66 -7.73 -7.91
N VAL A 70 3.38 -7.56 -7.58
CA VAL A 70 2.92 -7.40 -6.21
C VAL A 70 1.76 -8.35 -5.89
N GLU A 71 1.50 -8.47 -4.60
CA GLU A 71 0.32 -9.11 -4.06
C GLU A 71 -0.34 -8.14 -3.10
N LEU A 72 -1.65 -7.97 -3.23
CA LEU A 72 -2.45 -7.21 -2.29
C LEU A 72 -2.74 -8.08 -1.07
N ILE A 73 -2.06 -7.83 0.04
CA ILE A 73 -2.14 -8.67 1.24
C ILE A 73 -3.11 -8.13 2.30
N TYR A 74 -3.59 -6.90 2.14
CA TYR A 74 -4.55 -6.29 3.04
C TYR A 74 -5.31 -5.14 2.35
N VAL A 75 -6.61 -5.07 2.57
CA VAL A 75 -7.44 -3.87 2.35
C VAL A 75 -8.41 -3.75 3.52
N GLY A 76 -8.42 -2.62 4.21
CA GLY A 76 -9.26 -2.44 5.39
C GLY A 76 -8.91 -1.20 6.20
N PRO A 77 -9.52 -1.02 7.38
CA PRO A 77 -9.25 0.13 8.25
C PRO A 77 -7.83 0.09 8.86
N GLY A 78 -7.35 1.23 9.36
CA GLY A 78 -6.05 1.33 10.04
C GLY A 78 -6.04 0.67 11.43
N ASN A 79 -6.11 -0.67 11.50
CA ASN A 79 -6.22 -1.45 12.73
C ASN A 79 -4.99 -2.35 13.01
N ILE A 80 -5.11 -3.27 13.97
CA ILE A 80 -4.01 -4.20 14.30
C ILE A 80 -3.67 -5.16 13.16
N GLU A 81 -4.65 -5.56 12.34
CA GLU A 81 -4.41 -6.41 11.18
C GLU A 81 -3.64 -5.64 10.09
N TYR A 82 -3.95 -4.35 9.89
CA TYR A 82 -3.11 -3.47 9.06
C TYR A 82 -1.67 -3.42 9.58
N SER A 83 -1.49 -3.26 10.90
CA SER A 83 -0.16 -3.20 11.52
C SER A 83 0.64 -4.50 11.34
N ARG A 84 -0.04 -5.66 11.42
CA ARG A 84 0.55 -6.97 11.12
C ARG A 84 0.88 -7.13 9.64
N ALA A 85 -0.01 -6.68 8.75
CA ALA A 85 0.22 -6.70 7.31
C ALA A 85 1.46 -5.87 6.96
N CYS A 86 1.62 -4.68 7.53
CA CYS A 86 2.83 -3.87 7.39
C CYS A 86 4.09 -4.48 8.03
N GLY A 87 3.95 -5.49 8.91
CA GLY A 87 5.06 -6.12 9.62
C GLY A 87 5.56 -5.34 10.83
N TYR A 88 4.78 -4.36 11.31
CA TYR A 88 5.13 -3.56 12.49
C TYR A 88 4.92 -4.32 13.80
N VAL A 89 4.01 -5.30 13.79
CA VAL A 89 3.67 -6.15 14.93
C VAL A 89 3.79 -7.60 14.50
N ARG A 90 4.37 -8.44 15.37
CA ARG A 90 4.51 -9.89 15.19
C ARG A 90 3.56 -10.63 16.11
#